data_AF-A0A356V7N1-F1
#
_entry.id   AF-A0A356V7N1-F1
#
_cell.length_a   1.000
_cell.length_b   1.000
_cell.length_c   1.000
_cell.angle_alpha   90.00
_cell.angle_beta   90.00
_cell.angle_gamma   90.00
#
_symmetry.space_group_name_H-M   'P 1'
#
loop_
_entity.id
_entity.type
_entity.pdbx_description
1 polymer ?
#
loop_
_entity_poly.entity_id
_entity_poly.type
_entity_poly.pdbx_seq_one_letter_code
_entity_poly.pdbx_strand_id
1 'polypeptide(L)' 'MKAVVTVMLKNGVLDPQGKAVHHALDSLGFSGVDAVRQGKVIELDLAETDAAKAQ' A
#
# COMPACT_ATOMS: atom_id res chain seq x y z
N MET A 1 10.97 -18.17 -6.60
CA MET A 1 11.50 -16.81 -6.39
C MET A 1 10.41 -16.00 -5.71
N LYS A 2 10.73 -15.21 -4.68
CA LYS A 2 9.74 -14.35 -4.01
C LYS A 2 9.75 -12.95 -4.62
N ALA A 3 8.61 -12.49 -5.13
CA ALA A 3 8.41 -11.11 -5.59
C ALA A 3 7.51 -10.36 -4.62
N VAL A 4 7.87 -9.12 -4.29
CA VAL A 4 7.09 -8.24 -3.42
C VAL A 4 6.66 -7.03 -4.23
N VAL A 5 5.35 -6.89 -4.44
CA VAL A 5 4.76 -5.81 -5.23
C VAL A 5 4.08 -4.83 -4.29
N THR A 6 4.50 -3.56 -4.34
CA THR A 6 3.86 -2.47 -3.60
C THR A 6 2.96 -1.68 -4.55
N VAL A 7 1.67 -1.64 -4.26
CA VAL A 7 0.67 -0.88 -5.04
C VAL A 7 0.20 0.31 -4.22
N MET A 8 0.43 1.50 -4.76
CA MET A 8 0.00 2.77 -4.18
C MET A 8 -0.90 3.53 -5.16
N LEU A 9 -1.85 4.28 -4.62
CA LEU A 9 -2.60 5.26 -5.39
C LEU A 9 -1.64 6.35 -5.90
N LYS A 10 -1.87 6.86 -7.12
CA LYS A 10 -1.09 7.98 -7.66
C LYS A 10 -1.30 9.26 -6.85
N ASN A 11 -0.38 10.21 -7.00
CA ASN A 11 -0.53 11.56 -6.45
C ASN A 11 -1.79 12.22 -7.03
N GLY A 12 -2.53 12.93 -6.18
CA GLY A 12 -3.80 13.56 -6.54
C GLY A 12 -5.01 12.63 -6.57
N VAL A 13 -4.82 11.30 -6.46
CA VAL A 13 -5.95 10.36 -6.33
C VAL A 13 -6.40 10.29 -4.87
N LEU A 14 -7.67 10.60 -4.66
CA LEU A 14 -8.31 10.54 -3.36
C LEU A 14 -8.28 9.11 -2.79
N ASP A 15 -7.92 9.00 -1.52
CA ASP A 15 -7.90 7.76 -0.77
C ASP A 15 -8.91 7.82 0.41
N PRO A 16 -10.15 7.37 0.21
CA PRO A 16 -11.16 7.35 1.27
C PRO A 16 -10.79 6.44 2.44
N GLN A 17 -10.06 5.35 2.17
CA GLN A 17 -9.66 4.40 3.21
C GLN A 17 -8.58 4.99 4.11
N GLY A 18 -7.56 5.62 3.52
CA GLY A 18 -6.55 6.37 4.26
C GLY A 18 -7.17 7.44 5.16
N LYS A 19 -8.16 8.20 4.65
CA LYS A 19 -8.89 9.18 5.47
C LYS A 19 -9.64 8.55 6.64
N ALA A 20 -10.33 7.43 6.42
CA ALA A 20 -11.04 6.75 7.50
C ALA A 20 -10.08 6.25 8.60
N VAL A 21 -8.92 5.72 8.22
CA VAL A 21 -7.88 5.31 9.16
C VAL A 21 -7.29 6.50 9.92
N HIS A 22 -7.03 7.61 9.23
CA HIS A 22 -6.58 8.86 9.86
C HIS A 22 -7.56 9.34 10.93
N HIS A 23 -8.86 9.39 10.62
CA HIS A 23 -9.89 9.77 11.59
C HIS A 23 -9.96 8.83 12.79
N ALA A 24 -9.78 7.52 12.58
CA ALA A 24 -9.74 6.56 13.68
C ALA A 24 -8.53 6.78 14.60
N LEU A 25 -7.36 7.07 14.03
CA LEU A 25 -6.14 7.38 14.80
C LEU A 25 -6.29 8.67 15.61
N ASP A 26 -6.87 9.72 15.02
CA ASP A 26 -7.17 10.96 15.73
C ASP A 26 -8.13 10.73 16.91
N SER A 27 -9.20 9.96 16.68
CA SER A 27 -10.17 9.59 17.71
C SER A 27 -9.56 8.78 18.88
N LEU A 28 -8.46 8.07 18.62
CA LEU A 28 -7.70 7.32 19.62
C LEU A 28 -6.62 8.16 20.32
N GLY A 29 -6.47 9.45 19.97
CA GLY A 29 -5.54 10.37 20.60
C GLY A 29 -4.15 10.46 19.94
N PHE A 30 -3.97 9.87 18.74
CA PHE A 30 -2.71 9.95 18.00
C PHE A 30 -2.59 11.25 17.19
N SER A 31 -2.35 12.37 17.88
CA SER A 31 -2.30 13.72 17.28
C SER A 31 -1.09 14.02 16.39
N GLY A 32 -0.09 13.13 16.34
CA GLY A 32 1.12 13.29 15.52
C GLY A 32 1.01 12.73 14.09
N VAL A 33 -0.17 12.25 13.68
CA VAL A 33 -0.39 11.66 12.35
C VAL A 33 -1.02 12.69 11.42
N ASP A 34 -0.23 13.29 10.53
CA ASP A 34 -0.71 14.35 9.63
C ASP A 34 -1.56 13.82 8.46
N ALA A 35 -1.22 12.63 7.95
CA ALA A 35 -1.94 12.02 6.84
C ALA A 35 -1.69 10.51 6.80
N VAL A 36 -2.66 9.76 6.27
CA VAL A 36 -2.53 8.31 6.03
C VAL A 36 -2.75 8.02 4.55
N ARG A 37 -1.90 7.16 3.99
CA ARG A 37 -2.04 6.59 2.65
C ARG A 37 -2.16 5.09 2.73
N GLN A 38 -3.26 4.57 2.24
CA GLN A 38 -3.52 3.15 2.13
C GLN A 38 -2.95 2.64 0.80
N GLY A 39 -2.28 1.49 0.87
CA GLY A 39 -1.76 0.77 -0.27
C GLY A 39 -1.82 -0.73 -0.04
N LYS A 40 -1.30 -1.51 -0.98
CA LYS A 40 -1.26 -2.97 -0.87
C LYS A 40 0.18 -3.45 -1.04
N VAL A 41 0.59 -4.40 -0.21
CA VAL A 41 1.77 -5.21 -0.43
C VAL A 41 1.27 -6.60 -0.85
N ILE A 42 1.73 -7.06 -2.00
CA ILE A 42 1.37 -8.37 -2.56
C ILE A 42 2.66 -9.17 -2.64
N GLU A 43 2.72 -10.27 -1.88
CA GLU A 43 3.81 -11.22 -1.96
C GLU A 43 3.42 -12.37 -2.89
N LEU A 44 4.30 -12.68 -3.83
CA LEU A 44 4.11 -13.73 -4.83
C LEU A 44 5.26 -14.72 -4.69
N ASP A 45 4.94 -16.01 -4.60
CA ASP A 45 5.92 -17.07 -4.78
C ASP A 45 5.85 -17.58 -6.21
N LEU A 46 6.93 -17.40 -6.96
CA LEU A 46 7.02 -17.66 -8.39
C LEU A 46 7.82 -18.93 -8.64
N ALA A 47 7.23 -19.88 -9.37
CA ALA A 47 7.93 -21.08 -9.81
C ALA A 47 8.95 -20.78 -10.93
N GLU A 48 8.62 -19.85 -11.83
CA GLU A 48 9.51 -19.41 -12.91
C GLU A 48 10.55 -18.40 -12.38
N THR A 49 11.78 -18.53 -12.85
CA THR A 49 12.92 -17.71 -12.43
C THR A 49 13.62 -17.00 -13.60
N ASP A 50 13.26 -17.36 -14.84
CA ASP A 50 13.77 -16.71 -16.05
C ASP A 50 13.06 -15.38 -16.31
N ALA A 51 13.79 -14.28 -16.11
CA ALA A 51 13.30 -12.93 -16.33
C ALA A 51 12.92 -12.64 -17.79
N ALA A 52 13.52 -13.31 -18.78
CA ALA A 52 13.22 -13.08 -20.19
C ALA A 52 11.80 -13.53 -20.56
N LYS A 53 11.19 -14.42 -19.76
CA LYS A 53 9.81 -14.89 -19.97
C LYS A 53 8.74 -14.01 -19.34
N ALA A 54 9.12 -12.96 -18.60
CA ALA A 54 8.19 -12.04 -17.95
C ALA A 54 7.64 -10.94 -18.88
N GLN A 55 7.92 -11.03 -20.19
CA GLN A 55 7.64 -10.00 -21.19
C GLN A 55 6.19 -10.00 -21.70
#